data_AF-A0A096LF84-F1
#
_entry.id   AF-A0A096LF84-F1
#
_cell.length_a   1.000
_cell.length_b   1.000
_cell.length_c   1.000
_cell.angle_alpha   90.00
_cell.angle_beta   90.00
_cell.angle_gamma   90.00
#
_symmetry.space_group_name_H-M   'P 1'
#
loop_
_entity.id
_entity.type
_entity.pdbx_description
1 polymer ?
#
loop_
_entity_poly.entity_id
_entity_poly.type
_entity_poly.pdbx_seq_one_letter_code
_entity_poly.pdbx_strand_id
1 'polypeptide(L)'
;MAKERNSIVELFWLISMWCVFAHHFVIHNADDISVFASPLTRFIFKGVFLPIGKVAVGCFVFIAVWFIAVWFIADRASFSIKDAVKKLIILNNEVVFYSITLGIISIFTGSLPLSASFFINTVFPIATGYGWWFNTSDAGLILLLPYILEGLC
;
A
#
# COMPACT_ATOMS: atom_id res chain seq x y z
N MET A 1 -16.47 9.01 23.71
CA MET A 1 -17.54 8.31 22.95
C MET A 1 -16.86 7.61 21.79
N ALA A 2 -16.92 6.27 21.72
CA ALA A 2 -16.33 5.55 20.60
C ALA A 2 -17.07 5.95 19.30
N LYS A 3 -16.36 6.59 18.38
CA LYS A 3 -16.87 7.03 17.09
C LYS A 3 -17.39 5.82 16.32
N GLU A 4 -18.66 5.84 15.90
CA GLU A 4 -19.23 4.75 15.12
C GLU A 4 -18.46 4.58 13.80
N ARG A 5 -18.04 3.34 13.56
CA ARG A 5 -17.37 2.94 12.33
C ARG A 5 -18.39 2.91 11.19
N ASN A 6 -18.09 3.60 10.08
CA ASN A 6 -18.98 3.63 8.92
C ASN A 6 -18.80 2.36 8.08
N SER A 7 -19.76 1.45 8.15
CA SER A 7 -19.74 0.15 7.45
C SER A 7 -19.67 0.28 5.92
N ILE A 8 -20.19 1.35 5.33
CA ILE A 8 -20.12 1.59 3.89
C ILE A 8 -18.69 1.90 3.46
N VAL A 9 -17.97 2.71 4.23
CA VAL A 9 -16.58 3.06 3.94
C VAL A 9 -15.68 1.83 4.06
N GLU A 10 -15.93 0.98 5.05
CA GLU A 10 -15.19 -0.28 5.22
C GLU A 10 -15.47 -1.28 4.12
N LEU A 11 -16.72 -1.41 3.69
CA LEU A 11 -17.07 -2.23 2.54
C LEU A 11 -16.38 -1.72 1.28
N PHE A 12 -16.37 -0.41 1.05
CA PHE A 12 -15.68 0.20 -0.09
C PHE A 12 -14.17 -0.05 -0.05
N TRP A 13 -13.57 -0.01 1.14
CA TRP A 13 -12.15 -0.35 1.35
C TRP A 13 -11.85 -1.80 1.00
N LEU A 14 -12.66 -2.74 1.48
CA LEU A 14 -12.52 -4.18 1.19
C LEU A 14 -12.68 -4.47 -0.32
N ILE A 15 -13.67 -3.85 -0.97
CA ILE A 15 -13.88 -3.98 -2.41
C ILE A 15 -12.67 -3.40 -3.17
N SER A 16 -12.14 -2.25 -2.74
CA SER A 16 -10.95 -1.64 -3.35
C SER A 16 -9.73 -2.55 -3.23
N MET A 17 -9.47 -3.13 -2.04
CA MET A 17 -8.40 -4.12 -1.85
C MET A 17 -8.56 -5.31 -2.79
N TRP A 18 -9.78 -5.84 -2.90
CA TRP A 18 -10.06 -6.98 -3.77
C TRP A 18 -9.81 -6.65 -5.25
N CYS A 19 -10.20 -5.46 -5.71
CA CYS A 19 -9.92 -4.99 -7.06
C CYS A 19 -8.41 -4.83 -7.34
N VAL A 20 -7.62 -4.37 -6.37
CA VAL A 20 -6.16 -4.30 -6.48
C VAL A 20 -5.56 -5.70 -6.58
N PHE A 21 -6.06 -6.66 -5.80
CA PHE A 21 -5.62 -8.05 -5.86
C PHE A 21 -5.97 -8.70 -7.21
N ALA A 22 -7.20 -8.50 -7.70
CA ALA A 22 -7.65 -9.01 -9.00
C ALA A 22 -6.80 -8.46 -10.15
N HIS A 23 -6.39 -7.19 -10.08
CA HIS A 23 -5.47 -6.59 -11.02
C HIS A 23 -4.06 -7.21 -10.98
N HIS A 24 -3.51 -7.41 -9.77
CA HIS A 24 -2.20 -8.05 -9.61
C HIS A 24 -2.21 -9.49 -10.13
N PHE A 25 -3.29 -10.23 -9.89
CA PHE A 25 -3.47 -11.56 -10.47
C PHE A 25 -3.43 -11.51 -12.01
N VAL A 26 -4.01 -10.49 -12.62
CA VAL A 26 -4.01 -10.35 -14.08
C VAL A 26 -2.64 -9.98 -14.65
N ILE A 27 -1.86 -9.12 -13.98
CA ILE A 27 -0.59 -8.59 -14.50
C ILE A 27 0.64 -9.42 -14.08
N HIS A 28 0.65 -9.94 -12.86
CA HIS A 28 1.82 -10.53 -12.22
C HIS A 28 1.72 -12.05 -12.02
N ASN A 29 0.67 -12.69 -12.54
CA ASN A 29 0.59 -14.15 -12.52
C ASN A 29 1.66 -14.78 -13.43
N ALA A 30 2.09 -15.99 -13.08
CA ALA A 30 3.12 -16.72 -13.82
C ALA A 30 2.69 -17.02 -15.27
N ASP A 31 1.41 -17.33 -15.45
CA ASP A 31 0.80 -17.61 -16.74
C ASP A 31 -0.06 -16.44 -17.23
N ASP A 32 -0.03 -16.20 -18.54
CA ASP A 32 -0.90 -15.21 -19.19
C ASP A 32 -2.38 -15.65 -19.14
N ILE A 33 -3.28 -14.68 -19.10
CA ILE A 33 -4.74 -14.88 -19.12
C ILE A 33 -5.21 -15.72 -20.33
N SER A 34 -4.42 -15.79 -21.40
CA SER A 34 -4.66 -16.64 -22.56
C SER A 34 -4.72 -18.14 -22.24
N VAL A 35 -4.23 -18.59 -21.08
CA VAL A 35 -4.34 -20.00 -20.66
C VAL A 35 -5.78 -20.40 -20.34
N PHE A 36 -6.65 -19.47 -19.95
CA PHE A 36 -8.07 -19.79 -19.66
C PHE A 36 -8.83 -20.16 -20.92
N ALA A 37 -9.49 -21.33 -20.99
CA ALA A 37 -10.20 -21.76 -22.19
C ALA A 37 -11.44 -20.90 -22.54
N SER A 38 -12.07 -20.28 -21.55
CA SER A 38 -13.30 -19.50 -21.70
C SER A 38 -13.04 -18.09 -22.26
N PRO A 39 -13.60 -17.72 -23.43
CA PRO A 39 -13.50 -16.36 -23.98
C PRO A 39 -14.12 -15.30 -23.08
N LEU A 40 -15.21 -15.64 -22.37
CA LEU A 40 -15.87 -14.74 -21.42
C LEU A 40 -14.95 -14.41 -20.25
N THR A 41 -14.25 -15.42 -19.71
CA THR A 41 -13.29 -15.24 -18.62
C THR A 41 -12.13 -14.34 -19.04
N ARG A 42 -11.60 -14.54 -20.25
CA ARG A 42 -10.56 -13.66 -20.82
C ARG A 42 -11.05 -12.22 -20.98
N PHE A 43 -12.29 -12.03 -21.43
CA PHE A 43 -12.90 -10.72 -21.59
C PHE A 43 -13.06 -10.00 -20.24
N ILE A 44 -13.54 -10.68 -19.20
CA ILE A 44 -13.68 -10.09 -17.86
C ILE A 44 -12.31 -9.68 -17.30
N PHE A 45 -11.32 -10.56 -17.39
CA PHE A 45 -9.98 -10.28 -16.86
C PHE A 45 -9.29 -9.13 -17.60
N LYS A 46 -9.32 -9.11 -18.94
CA LYS A 46 -8.70 -8.02 -19.73
C LYS A 46 -9.52 -6.73 -19.72
N GLY A 47 -10.85 -6.84 -19.75
CA GLY A 47 -11.76 -5.69 -19.88
C GLY A 47 -12.08 -5.01 -18.56
N VAL A 48 -12.12 -5.76 -17.45
CA VAL A 48 -12.53 -5.23 -16.14
C VAL A 48 -11.35 -5.19 -15.17
N PHE A 49 -10.68 -6.32 -14.91
CA PHE A 49 -9.68 -6.39 -13.84
C PHE A 49 -8.34 -5.73 -14.20
N LEU A 50 -7.98 -5.69 -15.48
CA LEU A 50 -6.80 -4.94 -15.94
C LEU A 50 -6.94 -3.42 -15.72
N PRO A 51 -8.01 -2.73 -16.15
CA PRO A 51 -8.13 -1.27 -15.92
C PRO A 51 -8.53 -0.90 -14.48
N ILE A 52 -9.36 -1.70 -13.80
CA ILE A 52 -9.91 -1.33 -12.49
C ILE A 52 -8.84 -1.17 -11.41
N GLY A 53 -7.73 -1.91 -11.51
CA GLY A 53 -6.66 -1.88 -10.51
C GLY A 53 -6.04 -0.51 -10.32
N LYS A 54 -5.82 0.24 -11.41
CA LYS A 54 -5.21 1.59 -11.32
C LYS A 54 -6.10 2.57 -10.56
N VAL A 55 -7.41 2.49 -10.79
CA VAL A 55 -8.41 3.31 -10.08
C VAL A 55 -8.56 2.84 -8.64
N ALA A 56 -8.63 1.52 -8.43
CA ALA A 56 -8.77 0.91 -7.12
C ALA A 56 -7.59 1.20 -6.19
N VAL A 57 -6.36 1.27 -6.71
CA VAL A 57 -5.18 1.73 -5.95
C VAL A 57 -5.40 3.14 -5.42
N GLY A 58 -5.85 4.07 -6.27
CA GLY A 58 -6.12 5.46 -5.86
C GLY A 58 -7.22 5.53 -4.80
N CYS A 59 -8.31 4.78 -4.98
CA CYS A 59 -9.38 4.68 -3.99
C CYS A 59 -8.90 4.09 -2.67
N PHE A 60 -8.11 3.02 -2.71
CA PHE A 60 -7.55 2.37 -1.53
C PHE A 60 -6.66 3.31 -0.72
N VAL A 61 -5.75 4.03 -1.39
CA VAL A 61 -4.91 5.06 -0.76
C VAL A 61 -5.78 6.16 -0.16
N PHE A 62 -6.78 6.66 -0.89
CA PHE A 62 -7.67 7.72 -0.40
C PHE A 62 -8.44 7.31 0.87
N ILE A 63 -8.95 6.07 0.92
CA ILE A 63 -9.63 5.56 2.11
C ILE A 63 -8.63 5.35 3.25
N ALA A 64 -7.40 4.88 2.98
CA ALA A 64 -6.37 4.76 4.01
C ALA A 64 -6.06 6.14 4.61
N VAL A 65 -5.91 7.18 3.79
CA VAL A 65 -5.76 8.58 4.24
C VAL A 65 -6.94 8.98 5.11
N TRP A 66 -8.16 8.73 4.65
CA TRP A 66 -9.37 9.08 5.36
C TRP A 66 -9.47 8.34 6.70
N PHE A 67 -9.09 7.06 6.75
CA PHE A 67 -9.15 6.25 7.96
C PHE A 67 -8.10 6.72 8.98
N ILE A 68 -6.89 7.02 8.52
CA ILE A 68 -5.83 7.65 9.33
C ILE A 68 -6.34 9.02 9.82
N ALA A 69 -6.82 9.89 8.93
CA ALA A 69 -7.38 11.17 9.32
C ALA A 69 -8.52 11.01 10.34
N VAL A 70 -9.48 10.12 10.12
CA VAL A 70 -10.63 9.88 11.01
C VAL A 70 -10.21 9.33 12.36
N TRP A 71 -9.27 8.38 12.42
CA TRP A 71 -8.76 7.82 13.67
C TRP A 71 -7.90 8.82 14.44
N PHE A 72 -7.22 9.74 13.76
CA PHE A 72 -6.31 10.70 14.39
C PHE A 72 -7.02 12.00 14.77
N ILE A 73 -7.96 12.51 13.95
CA ILE A 73 -8.78 13.71 14.23
C ILE A 73 -9.80 13.42 15.34
N ALA A 74 -10.31 12.18 15.45
CA ALA A 74 -11.40 11.87 16.37
C ALA A 74 -11.08 12.10 17.86
N ASP A 75 -9.80 12.09 18.26
CA ASP A 75 -9.40 12.23 19.66
C ASP A 75 -8.27 13.25 19.90
N ARG A 76 -7.69 13.84 18.84
CA ARG A 76 -6.60 14.82 18.96
C ARG A 76 -6.99 16.13 18.29
N ALA A 77 -7.10 17.18 19.08
CA ALA A 77 -7.35 18.55 18.59
C ALA A 77 -6.25 19.11 17.67
N SER A 78 -5.12 18.42 17.52
CA SER A 78 -4.08 18.74 16.54
C SER A 78 -3.19 17.51 16.28
N PHE A 79 -2.86 17.26 15.01
CA PHE A 79 -1.81 16.33 14.60
C PHE A 79 -0.58 17.14 14.22
N SER A 80 0.50 17.05 15.00
CA SER A 80 1.72 17.81 14.75
C SER A 80 2.69 17.04 13.86
N ILE A 81 3.60 17.76 13.19
CA ILE A 81 4.75 17.18 12.50
C ILE A 81 5.56 16.23 13.40
N LYS A 82 5.62 16.50 14.72
CA LYS A 82 6.29 15.61 15.68
C LYS A 82 5.64 14.23 15.77
N ASP A 83 4.31 14.17 15.64
CA ASP A 83 3.57 12.91 15.66
C ASP A 83 3.70 12.17 14.32
N ALA A 84 3.72 12.90 13.21
CA ALA A 84 4.03 12.37 11.88
C ALA A 84 5.40 11.68 11.86
N VAL A 85 6.43 12.32 12.41
CA VAL A 85 7.80 11.75 12.49
C VAL A 85 7.82 10.48 13.35
N LYS A 86 7.16 10.46 14.51
CA LYS A 86 7.07 9.24 15.33
C LYS A 86 6.43 8.07 14.57
N LYS A 87 5.37 8.35 13.80
CA LYS A 87 4.70 7.34 12.97
C LYS A 87 5.57 6.87 11.82
N LEU A 88 6.28 7.79 11.17
CA LEU A 88 7.24 7.46 10.13
C LEU A 88 8.35 6.55 10.66
N ILE A 89 8.82 6.75 11.89
CA ILE A 89 9.82 5.87 12.53
C ILE A 89 9.25 4.46 12.74
N ILE A 90 8.01 4.35 13.24
CA ILE A 90 7.35 3.06 13.43
C ILE A 90 7.21 2.33 12.09
N LEU A 91 6.68 3.02 11.07
CA LEU A 91 6.54 2.49 9.71
C LEU A 91 7.91 2.05 9.16
N ASN A 92 8.94 2.87 9.30
CA ASN A 92 10.29 2.53 8.85
C ASN A 92 10.82 1.27 9.53
N ASN A 93 10.64 1.13 10.85
CA ASN A 93 11.10 -0.04 11.58
C ASN A 93 10.38 -1.32 11.14
N GLU A 94 9.07 -1.25 10.92
CA GLU A 94 8.28 -2.38 10.40
C GLU A 94 8.75 -2.78 9.00
N VAL A 95 8.87 -1.81 8.08
CA VAL A 95 9.27 -2.08 6.69
C VAL A 95 10.70 -2.61 6.62
N VAL A 96 11.64 -2.07 7.41
CA VAL A 96 13.02 -2.57 7.50
C VAL A 96 13.05 -4.00 8.05
N PHE A 97 12.27 -4.30 9.10
CA PHE A 97 12.18 -5.64 9.66
C PHE A 97 11.73 -6.67 8.59
N TYR A 98 10.68 -6.36 7.85
CA TYR A 98 10.21 -7.24 6.78
C TYR A 98 11.19 -7.31 5.61
N SER A 99 11.84 -6.19 5.25
CA SER A 99 12.82 -6.15 4.16
C SER A 99 14.03 -7.01 4.47
N ILE A 100 14.54 -6.98 5.70
CA ILE A 100 15.65 -7.85 6.13
C ILE A 100 15.21 -9.31 6.12
N THR A 101 14.04 -9.62 6.69
CA THR A 101 13.53 -10.99 6.77
C THR A 101 13.35 -11.60 5.38
N LEU A 102 12.67 -10.88 4.47
CA LEU A 102 12.49 -11.31 3.08
C LEU A 102 13.81 -11.35 2.33
N GLY A 103 14.71 -10.38 2.58
CA GLY A 103 16.05 -10.39 2.04
C GLY A 103 16.80 -11.67 2.37
N ILE A 104 16.82 -12.08 3.64
CA ILE A 104 17.45 -13.34 4.09
C ILE A 104 16.83 -14.54 3.38
N ILE A 105 15.50 -14.61 3.29
CA ILE A 105 14.79 -15.70 2.58
C ILE A 105 15.20 -15.71 1.10
N SER A 106 15.34 -14.55 0.46
CA SER A 106 15.78 -14.43 -0.92
C SER A 106 17.21 -14.95 -1.14
N ILE A 107 18.11 -14.75 -0.18
CA ILE A 107 19.47 -15.30 -0.21
C ILE A 107 19.42 -16.83 -0.17
N PHE A 108 18.65 -17.42 0.77
CA PHE A 108 18.54 -18.88 0.90
C PHE A 108 17.88 -19.56 -0.30
N THR A 109 16.91 -18.88 -0.93
CA THR A 109 16.19 -19.40 -2.10
C THR A 109 16.93 -19.16 -3.42
N GLY A 110 18.02 -18.37 -3.42
CA GLY A 110 18.76 -18.01 -4.64
C GLY A 110 17.94 -17.16 -5.62
N SER A 111 16.88 -16.50 -5.15
CA SER A 111 15.89 -15.83 -6.00
C SER A 111 16.35 -14.45 -6.51
N LEU A 112 17.38 -13.84 -5.91
CA LEU A 112 17.95 -12.57 -6.36
C LEU A 112 19.49 -12.59 -6.41
N PRO A 113 20.10 -11.89 -7.38
CA PRO A 113 21.54 -11.70 -7.41
C PRO A 113 21.99 -10.80 -6.25
N LEU A 114 23.02 -11.23 -5.52
CA LEU A 114 23.62 -10.47 -4.43
C LEU A 114 24.44 -9.30 -5.01
N SER A 115 23.87 -8.10 -5.00
CA SER A 115 24.54 -6.86 -5.43
C SER A 115 24.65 -5.86 -4.28
N ALA A 116 25.55 -4.87 -4.40
CA ALA A 116 25.60 -3.76 -3.44
C ALA A 116 24.26 -2.99 -3.37
N SER A 117 23.53 -2.90 -4.48
CA SER A 117 22.20 -2.29 -4.52
C SER A 117 21.15 -3.09 -3.73
N PHE A 118 21.24 -4.42 -3.71
CA PHE A 118 20.35 -5.27 -2.90
C PHE A 118 20.45 -4.91 -1.41
N PHE A 119 21.66 -4.81 -0.86
CA PHE A 119 21.87 -4.46 0.54
C PHE A 119 21.34 -3.06 0.89
N ILE A 120 21.58 -2.07 0.01
CA ILE A 120 21.08 -0.70 0.22
C ILE A 120 19.55 -0.68 0.21
N ASN A 121 18.93 -1.38 -0.73
CA ASN A 121 17.46 -1.46 -0.84
C ASN A 121 16.83 -2.20 0.35
N THR A 122 17.53 -3.19 0.92
CA THR A 122 17.07 -3.91 2.13
C THR A 122 17.11 -3.04 3.39
N VAL A 123 18.14 -2.19 3.54
CA VAL A 123 18.31 -1.35 4.74
C VAL A 123 17.53 -0.03 4.64
N PHE A 124 17.36 0.50 3.43
CA PHE A 124 16.62 1.75 3.18
C PHE A 124 15.44 1.53 2.21
N PRO A 125 14.47 0.67 2.55
CA PRO A 125 13.39 0.28 1.64
C PRO A 125 12.44 1.45 1.31
N ILE A 126 12.15 2.32 2.29
CA ILE A 126 11.26 3.47 2.08
C ILE A 126 11.92 4.54 1.20
N ALA A 127 13.21 4.83 1.41
CA ALA A 127 13.92 5.88 0.68
C ALA A 127 14.25 5.48 -0.76
N THR A 128 14.55 4.21 -0.99
CA THR A 128 14.83 3.68 -2.34
C THR A 128 13.55 3.39 -3.13
N GLY A 129 12.44 3.15 -2.43
CA GLY A 129 11.16 2.76 -3.04
C GLY A 129 11.21 1.42 -3.78
N TYR A 130 12.31 0.69 -3.68
CA TYR A 130 12.56 -0.52 -4.46
C TYR A 130 11.70 -1.67 -3.91
N GLY A 131 10.71 -2.11 -4.69
CA GLY A 131 9.75 -3.16 -4.31
C GLY A 131 8.62 -2.70 -3.39
N TRP A 132 8.71 -1.50 -2.80
CA TRP A 132 7.79 -1.02 -1.76
C TRP A 132 7.28 0.41 -2.01
N TRP A 133 7.01 0.75 -3.27
CA TRP A 133 6.55 2.09 -3.66
C TRP A 133 5.30 2.56 -2.88
N PHE A 134 4.45 1.61 -2.45
CA PHE A 134 3.29 1.89 -1.60
C PHE A 134 3.70 2.45 -0.23
N ASN A 135 4.67 1.83 0.45
CA ASN A 135 5.16 2.29 1.76
C ASN A 135 5.86 3.66 1.66
N THR A 136 6.55 3.94 0.55
CA THR A 136 7.10 5.28 0.26
C THR A 136 6.00 6.32 0.10
N SER A 137 4.90 5.95 -0.56
CA SER A 137 3.74 6.82 -0.75
C SER A 137 3.04 7.11 0.59
N ASP A 138 2.88 6.10 1.43
CA ASP A 138 2.33 6.23 2.79
C ASP A 138 3.22 7.11 3.68
N ALA A 139 4.54 6.94 3.61
CA ALA A 139 5.48 7.80 4.32
C ALA A 139 5.33 9.28 3.92
N GLY A 140 5.22 9.56 2.62
CA GLY A 140 4.96 10.90 2.11
C GLY A 140 3.62 11.45 2.60
N LEU A 141 2.57 10.62 2.59
CA LEU A 141 1.26 11.00 3.08
C LEU A 141 1.23 11.33 4.57
N ILE A 142 1.89 10.53 5.42
CA ILE A 142 1.99 10.76 6.86
C ILE A 142 2.63 12.12 7.15
N LEU A 143 3.65 12.50 6.36
CA LEU A 143 4.31 13.80 6.46
C LEU A 143 3.44 14.96 5.96
N LEU A 144 2.59 14.73 4.96
CA LEU A 144 1.66 15.73 4.42
C LEU A 144 0.40 15.89 5.27
N LEU A 145 0.02 14.86 6.02
CA LEU A 145 -1.17 14.83 6.85
C LEU A 145 -1.37 16.07 7.75
N PRO A 146 -0.38 16.58 8.53
CA PRO A 146 -0.61 17.76 9.37
C PRO A 146 -1.09 18.97 8.57
N TYR A 147 -0.57 19.16 7.35
CA TYR A 147 -0.94 20.28 6.48
C TYR A 147 -2.31 20.07 5.81
N ILE A 148 -2.61 18.83 5.42
CA ILE A 148 -3.93 18.47 4.88
C ILE A 148 -5.00 18.74 5.92
N LEU A 149 -4.75 18.33 7.17
CA LEU A 149 -5.70 18.53 8.27
C LEU A 149 -5.91 20.01 8.62
N GLU A 150 -4.86 20.82 8.58
CA GLU A 150 -4.97 22.27 8.79
C GLU A 150 -5.81 22.96 7.71
N GLY A 151 -5.68 22.54 6.43
CA GLY A 151 -6.46 23.10 5.33
C GLY A 151 -7.91 22.59 5.22
N LEU A 152 -8.28 21.55 5.96
CA LEU A 152 -9.65 20.99 6.01
C LEU A 152 -10.50 21.56 7.16
N CYS A 153 -9.90 22.30 8.09
CA CYS A 153 -10.58 22.94 9.24
C CYS A 153 -10.97 24.39 8.97
#